data_AF-A0A346XXE9-F1
#
_entry.id   AF-A0A346XXE9-F1
#
_cell.length_a   1.000
_cell.length_b   1.000
_cell.length_c   1.000
_cell.angle_alpha   90.00
_cell.angle_beta   90.00
_cell.angle_gamma   90.00
#
_symmetry.space_group_name_H-M   'P 1'
#
loop_
_entity.id
_entity.type
_entity.pdbx_description
1 polymer ?
#
loop_
_entity_poly.entity_id
_entity_poly.type
_entity_poly.pdbx_seq_one_letter_code
_entity_poly.pdbx_strand_id
1 'polypeptide(L)'
;MRGMALATSHRLRSRQAFDEVGRPDDPVEELRALGLAYRRSALDRPHLYAVMFDCPVPEFTPSEADDAFALARLERLRSAVARAVDVGAVVGNDMEITFALWGLVHGLASLELSGVPAGLDADAVWAQALGAMLAGLAPD
;
A
#
# COMPACT_ATOMS: atom_id res chain seq x y z
N MET A 1 4.28 -21.79 -22.79
CA MET A 1 3.15 -20.83 -22.86
C MET A 1 2.30 -20.72 -21.59
N ARG A 2 2.28 -21.70 -20.66
CA ARG A 2 1.51 -21.62 -19.40
C ARG A 2 2.01 -20.56 -18.38
N GLY A 3 3.31 -20.25 -18.35
CA GLY A 3 3.89 -19.28 -17.39
C GLY A 3 3.57 -17.81 -17.65
N MET A 4 3.39 -17.42 -18.91
CA MET A 4 3.10 -16.03 -19.29
C MET A 4 1.67 -15.63 -18.91
N ALA A 5 0.70 -16.52 -19.07
CA ALA A 5 -0.69 -16.30 -18.69
C ALA A 5 -0.86 -16.09 -17.17
N LEU A 6 -0.16 -16.88 -16.34
CA LEU A 6 -0.23 -16.76 -14.88
C LEU A 6 0.27 -15.38 -14.42
N ALA A 7 1.42 -14.93 -14.96
CA ALA A 7 2.00 -13.62 -14.65
C ALA A 7 1.08 -12.44 -15.04
N THR A 8 0.32 -12.56 -16.13
CA THR A 8 -0.68 -11.57 -16.56
C THR A 8 -1.89 -11.53 -15.63
N SER A 9 -2.46 -12.68 -15.23
CA SER A 9 -3.59 -12.73 -14.27
C SER A 9 -3.25 -12.15 -12.90
N HIS A 10 -2.05 -12.42 -12.38
CA HIS A 10 -1.59 -11.82 -11.13
C HIS A 10 -1.35 -10.31 -11.28
N ARG A 11 -0.92 -9.81 -12.46
CA ARG A 11 -0.80 -8.35 -12.71
C ARG A 11 -2.16 -7.67 -12.69
N LEU A 12 -3.20 -8.34 -13.20
CA LEU A 12 -4.57 -7.81 -13.24
C LEU A 12 -5.20 -7.77 -11.83
N ARG A 13 -4.99 -8.78 -10.99
CA ARG A 13 -5.58 -8.84 -9.63
C ARG A 13 -5.02 -7.76 -8.69
N SER A 14 -3.71 -7.54 -8.67
CA SER A 14 -3.10 -6.48 -7.84
C SER A 14 -3.42 -5.07 -8.35
N ARG A 15 -3.71 -4.91 -9.65
CA ARG A 15 -4.29 -3.68 -10.22
C ARG A 15 -5.72 -3.49 -9.70
N GLN A 16 -6.53 -4.53 -9.79
CA GLN A 16 -7.91 -4.54 -9.32
C GLN A 16 -8.03 -4.16 -7.84
N ALA A 17 -7.22 -4.74 -6.95
CA ALA A 17 -7.37 -4.54 -5.51
C ALA A 17 -7.21 -3.08 -5.05
N PHE A 18 -6.38 -2.27 -5.73
CA PHE A 18 -6.18 -0.85 -5.41
C PHE A 18 -7.21 0.04 -6.09
N ASP A 19 -7.62 -0.32 -7.31
CA ASP A 19 -8.64 0.39 -8.09
C ASP A 19 -10.06 0.14 -7.55
N GLU A 20 -10.31 -1.02 -6.94
CA GLU A 20 -11.56 -1.42 -6.29
C GLU A 20 -11.78 -0.80 -4.92
N VAL A 21 -10.76 -0.16 -4.34
CA VAL A 21 -10.99 0.67 -3.16
C VAL A 21 -11.91 1.79 -3.60
N GLY A 22 -13.18 1.68 -3.21
CA GLY A 22 -14.18 2.71 -3.39
C GLY A 22 -13.71 4.03 -2.77
N ARG A 23 -14.51 5.08 -2.91
CA ARG A 23 -14.33 6.31 -2.14
C ARG A 23 -15.44 6.29 -1.09
N PRO A 24 -15.21 5.73 0.11
CA PRO A 24 -16.17 5.79 1.20
C PRO A 24 -16.48 7.25 1.55
N ASP A 25 -17.63 7.49 2.18
CA ASP A 25 -17.98 8.80 2.70
C ASP A 25 -17.04 9.24 3.85
N ASP A 26 -16.43 8.26 4.54
CA ASP A 26 -15.40 8.48 5.55
C ASP A 26 -13.99 8.42 4.93
N PRO A 27 -13.25 9.56 4.86
CA PRO A 27 -11.90 9.60 4.32
C PRO A 27 -10.90 8.75 5.11
N VAL A 28 -11.08 8.59 6.43
CA VAL A 28 -10.17 7.81 7.28
C VAL A 28 -10.29 6.32 6.95
N GLU A 29 -11.52 5.86 6.72
CA GLU A 29 -11.76 4.49 6.26
C GLU A 29 -11.22 4.25 4.84
N GLU A 30 -11.21 5.28 3.96
CA GLU A 30 -10.50 5.17 2.67
C GLU A 30 -9.01 4.92 2.86
N LEU A 31 -8.35 5.70 3.73
CA LEU A 31 -6.92 5.56 4.00
C LEU A 31 -6.59 4.17 4.58
N ARG A 32 -7.42 3.68 5.50
CA ARG A 32 -7.33 2.31 6.02
C ARG A 32 -7.45 1.28 4.89
N ALA A 33 -8.45 1.42 4.03
CA ALA A 33 -8.70 0.49 2.93
C ALA A 33 -7.54 0.48 1.91
N LEU A 34 -6.96 1.65 1.60
CA LEU A 34 -5.79 1.77 0.73
C LEU A 34 -4.56 1.08 1.34
N GLY A 35 -4.36 1.19 2.65
CA GLY A 35 -3.31 0.45 3.36
C GLY A 35 -3.47 -1.07 3.26
N LEU A 36 -4.69 -1.58 3.45
CA LEU A 36 -5.00 -3.01 3.30
C LEU A 36 -4.89 -3.49 1.84
N ALA A 37 -5.23 -2.64 0.87
CA ALA A 37 -5.02 -2.94 -0.55
C ALA A 37 -3.53 -3.03 -0.89
N TYR A 38 -2.68 -2.21 -0.26
CA TYR A 38 -1.23 -2.33 -0.38
C TYR A 38 -0.75 -3.71 0.11
N ARG A 39 -1.18 -4.13 1.31
CA ARG A 39 -0.87 -5.45 1.87
C ARG A 39 -1.23 -6.58 0.91
N ARG A 40 -2.48 -6.60 0.41
CA ARG A 40 -2.96 -7.61 -0.53
C ARG A 40 -2.10 -7.68 -1.78
N SER A 41 -1.76 -6.52 -2.35
CA SER A 41 -0.89 -6.47 -3.53
C SER A 41 0.54 -6.95 -3.27
N ALA A 42 1.09 -6.73 -2.07
CA ALA A 42 2.40 -7.23 -1.69
C ALA A 42 2.38 -8.77 -1.53
N LEU A 43 1.37 -9.30 -0.85
CA LEU A 43 1.21 -10.74 -0.60
C LEU A 43 0.83 -11.54 -1.86
N ASP A 44 0.13 -10.93 -2.81
CA ASP A 44 -0.21 -11.56 -4.10
C ASP A 44 1.02 -11.76 -5.00
N ARG A 45 2.09 -10.96 -4.79
CA ARG A 45 3.30 -10.93 -5.65
C ARG A 45 4.59 -10.78 -4.84
N PRO A 46 4.89 -11.70 -3.90
CA PRO A 46 6.02 -11.58 -2.98
C PRO A 46 7.36 -11.51 -3.71
N HIS A 47 7.52 -12.26 -4.80
CA HIS A 47 8.75 -12.25 -5.61
C HIS A 47 8.98 -10.92 -6.35
N LEU A 48 7.92 -10.25 -6.81
CA LEU A 48 8.08 -8.93 -7.44
C LEU A 48 8.41 -7.87 -6.38
N TYR A 49 7.77 -7.96 -5.21
CA TYR A 49 8.06 -7.09 -4.09
C TYR A 49 9.53 -7.20 -3.66
N ALA A 50 10.04 -8.42 -3.48
CA ALA A 50 11.44 -8.66 -3.13
C ALA A 50 12.43 -8.12 -4.18
N VAL A 51 12.13 -8.28 -5.48
CA VAL A 51 12.95 -7.75 -6.57
C VAL A 51 12.94 -6.21 -6.60
N MET A 52 11.81 -5.58 -6.29
CA MET A 52 11.69 -4.12 -6.27
C MET A 52 12.36 -3.47 -5.06
N PHE A 53 12.43 -4.15 -3.91
CA PHE A 53 12.75 -3.49 -2.64
C PHE A 53 13.81 -4.18 -1.76
N ASP A 54 13.97 -5.51 -1.80
CA ASP A 54 14.91 -6.24 -0.93
C ASP A 54 16.22 -6.62 -1.62
N CYS A 55 16.15 -6.99 -2.91
CA CYS A 55 17.32 -7.37 -3.69
C CYS A 55 17.18 -6.81 -5.10
N PRO A 56 17.52 -5.52 -5.32
CA PRO A 56 17.53 -4.94 -6.65
C PRO A 56 18.55 -5.70 -7.49
N VAL A 57 18.07 -6.54 -8.40
CA VAL A 57 18.90 -7.23 -9.38
C VAL A 57 19.35 -6.20 -10.41
N PRO A 58 20.67 -6.01 -10.66
CA PRO A 58 21.16 -4.98 -11.58
C PRO A 58 20.56 -5.07 -12.99
N GLU A 59 20.16 -6.27 -13.41
CA GLU A 59 19.55 -6.55 -14.72
C GLU A 59 18.02 -6.35 -14.75
N PHE A 60 17.39 -6.07 -13.60
CA PHE A 60 15.98 -5.76 -13.52
C PHE A 60 15.77 -4.25 -13.56
N THR A 61 15.30 -3.77 -14.71
CA THR A 61 14.75 -2.42 -14.84
C THR A 61 13.23 -2.54 -14.92
N PRO A 62 12.46 -1.88 -14.04
CA PRO A 62 11.01 -1.77 -14.20
C PRO A 62 10.67 -1.27 -15.60
N SER A 63 9.58 -1.77 -16.18
CA SER A 63 9.10 -1.18 -17.43
C SER A 63 8.44 0.17 -17.16
N GLU A 64 8.36 1.04 -18.18
CA GLU A 64 7.60 2.32 -18.07
C GLU A 64 6.16 2.10 -17.57
N ALA A 65 5.55 0.96 -17.91
CA ALA A 65 4.22 0.59 -17.44
C ALA A 65 4.17 0.18 -15.95
N ASP A 66 5.28 -0.33 -15.40
CA ASP A 66 5.40 -0.62 -13.97
C ASP A 66 5.66 0.68 -13.19
N ASP A 67 6.46 1.61 -13.72
CA ASP A 67 6.70 2.94 -13.12
C ASP A 67 5.44 3.80 -13.09
N ALA A 68 4.73 3.90 -14.22
CA ALA A 68 3.47 4.62 -14.30
C ALA A 68 2.43 4.04 -13.33
N PHE A 69 2.43 2.73 -13.12
CA PHE A 69 1.56 2.08 -12.15
C PHE A 69 1.92 2.39 -10.70
N ALA A 70 3.22 2.40 -10.36
CA ALA A 70 3.67 2.79 -9.03
C ALA A 70 3.32 4.25 -8.72
N LEU A 71 3.54 5.16 -9.68
CA LEU A 71 3.18 6.57 -9.58
C LEU A 71 1.67 6.76 -9.41
N ALA A 72 0.84 6.05 -10.17
CA ALA A 72 -0.61 6.14 -10.05
C ALA A 72 -1.13 5.72 -8.66
N ARG A 73 -0.52 4.71 -8.02
CA ARG A 73 -0.90 4.31 -6.67
C ARG A 73 -0.48 5.31 -5.60
N LEU A 74 0.72 5.87 -5.73
CA LEU A 74 1.16 6.95 -4.84
C LEU A 74 0.25 8.18 -4.98
N GLU A 75 -0.12 8.52 -6.21
CA GLU A 75 -1.03 9.63 -6.49
C GLU A 75 -2.44 9.37 -5.94
N ARG A 76 -2.95 8.13 -6.03
CA ARG A 76 -4.24 7.77 -5.42
C ARG A 76 -4.21 7.89 -3.90
N LEU A 77 -3.13 7.48 -3.24
CA LEU A 77 -2.94 7.67 -1.80
C LEU A 77 -2.90 9.16 -1.46
N ARG A 78 -2.06 9.93 -2.16
CA ARG A 78 -1.94 11.38 -1.98
C ARG A 78 -3.28 12.09 -2.13
N SER A 79 -4.05 11.73 -3.16
CA SER A 79 -5.38 12.28 -3.39
C SER A 79 -6.36 11.97 -2.27
N ALA A 80 -6.31 10.77 -1.68
CA ALA A 80 -7.14 10.41 -0.52
C ALA A 80 -6.72 11.18 0.74
N VAL A 81 -5.41 11.32 0.98
CA VAL A 81 -4.88 12.11 2.10
C VAL A 81 -5.28 13.58 1.98
N ALA A 82 -5.11 14.19 0.80
CA ALA A 82 -5.49 15.57 0.55
C ALA A 82 -6.99 15.79 0.86
N ARG A 83 -7.88 14.89 0.41
CA ARG A 83 -9.31 14.98 0.77
C ARG A 83 -9.57 14.86 2.26
N ALA A 84 -8.87 13.97 2.96
CA ALA A 84 -9.02 13.81 4.41
C ALA A 84 -8.58 15.08 5.17
N VAL A 85 -7.52 15.74 4.68
CA VAL A 85 -7.06 17.04 5.21
C VAL A 85 -8.06 18.15 4.88
N ASP A 86 -8.55 18.23 3.65
CA ASP A 86 -9.49 19.27 3.19
C ASP A 86 -10.79 19.30 4.01
N VAL A 87 -11.29 18.14 4.43
CA VAL A 87 -12.51 18.04 5.26
C VAL A 87 -12.22 18.02 6.76
N GLY A 88 -10.95 18.17 7.16
CA GLY A 88 -10.52 18.22 8.56
C GLY A 88 -10.61 16.88 9.30
N ALA A 89 -10.73 15.76 8.60
CA ALA A 89 -10.72 14.43 9.20
C ALA A 89 -9.30 13.99 9.64
N VAL A 90 -8.27 14.59 9.04
CA VAL A 90 -6.86 14.40 9.36
C VAL A 90 -6.18 15.78 9.45
N VAL A 91 -5.26 15.94 10.39
CA VAL A 91 -4.48 17.17 10.61
C VAL A 91 -3.03 16.96 10.21
N GLY A 92 -2.50 17.84 9.35
CA GLY A 92 -1.09 17.86 8.96
C GLY A 92 -0.88 18.21 7.48
N ASN A 93 0.36 18.07 7.03
CA ASN A 93 0.72 18.27 5.63
C ASN A 93 0.41 17.00 4.80
N ASP A 94 -0.29 17.16 3.68
CA ASP A 94 -0.76 16.07 2.83
C ASP A 94 0.39 15.19 2.29
N MET A 95 1.49 15.80 1.84
CA MET A 95 2.65 15.10 1.31
C MET A 95 3.41 14.34 2.40
N GLU A 96 3.64 14.98 3.55
CA GLU A 96 4.32 14.34 4.69
C GLU A 96 3.52 13.13 5.19
N ILE A 97 2.20 13.27 5.33
CA ILE A 97 1.30 12.18 5.73
C ILE A 97 1.33 11.06 4.68
N THR A 98 1.30 11.40 3.39
CA THR A 98 1.38 10.43 2.30
C THR A 98 2.64 9.58 2.39
N PHE A 99 3.81 10.20 2.58
CA PHE A 99 5.07 9.47 2.74
C PHE A 99 5.13 8.66 4.02
N ALA A 100 4.58 9.17 5.13
CA ALA A 100 4.54 8.44 6.39
C ALA A 100 3.65 7.20 6.32
N LEU A 101 2.45 7.31 5.73
CA LEU A 101 1.56 6.18 5.48
C LEU A 101 2.20 5.16 4.54
N TRP A 102 2.84 5.63 3.46
CA TRP A 102 3.53 4.74 2.53
C TRP A 102 4.69 4.00 3.21
N GLY A 103 5.51 4.70 3.99
CA GLY A 103 6.61 4.10 4.77
C GLY A 103 6.12 3.06 5.77
N LEU A 104 5.02 3.35 6.47
CA LEU A 104 4.40 2.41 7.41
C LEU A 104 3.98 1.11 6.71
N VAL A 105 3.16 1.19 5.67
CA VAL A 105 2.64 -0.01 4.99
C VAL A 105 3.73 -0.76 4.24
N HIS A 106 4.75 -0.06 3.75
CA HIS A 106 5.94 -0.66 3.16
C HIS A 106 6.71 -1.47 4.21
N GLY A 107 7.03 -0.89 5.36
CA GLY A 107 7.72 -1.60 6.44
C GLY A 107 6.94 -2.82 6.94
N LEU A 108 5.63 -2.69 7.14
CA LEU A 108 4.76 -3.80 7.55
C LEU A 108 4.73 -4.93 6.52
N ALA A 109 4.62 -4.59 5.23
CA ALA A 109 4.63 -5.59 4.17
C ALA A 109 5.98 -6.32 4.09
N SER A 110 7.11 -5.61 4.21
CA SER A 110 8.44 -6.22 4.22
C SER A 110 8.63 -7.16 5.44
N LEU A 111 8.14 -6.76 6.61
CA LEU A 111 8.16 -7.58 7.83
C LEU A 111 7.30 -8.84 7.68
N GLU A 112 6.06 -8.71 7.20
CA GLU A 112 5.16 -9.85 6.99
C GLU A 112 5.72 -10.83 5.93
N LEU A 113 6.24 -10.31 4.82
CA LEU A 113 6.83 -11.11 3.75
C LEU A 113 8.12 -11.84 4.18
N SER A 114 8.88 -11.25 5.11
CA SER A 114 10.06 -11.90 5.71
C SER A 114 9.72 -12.84 6.87
N GLY A 115 8.45 -12.91 7.29
CA GLY A 115 7.99 -13.74 8.39
C GLY A 115 8.40 -13.22 9.78
N VAL A 116 8.68 -11.92 9.91
CA VAL A 116 9.18 -11.29 11.14
C VAL A 116 8.14 -10.32 11.72
N PRO A 117 7.94 -10.32 13.05
CA PRO A 117 8.34 -11.35 14.01
C PRO A 117 7.43 -12.59 13.90
N ALA A 118 8.03 -13.77 13.98
CA ALA A 118 7.29 -15.02 13.96
C ALA A 118 6.36 -15.14 15.19
N GLY A 119 5.15 -15.67 14.97
CA GLY A 119 4.20 -15.95 16.04
C GLY A 119 3.25 -14.80 16.41
N LEU A 120 3.29 -13.68 15.69
CA LEU A 120 2.25 -12.65 15.77
C LEU A 120 1.16 -12.87 14.72
N ASP A 121 -0.06 -12.48 15.05
CA ASP A 121 -1.16 -12.37 14.09
C ASP A 121 -0.94 -11.13 13.21
N ALA A 122 -0.66 -11.36 11.92
CA ALA A 122 -0.44 -10.29 10.96
C ALA A 122 -1.67 -9.37 10.83
N ASP A 123 -2.89 -9.90 10.91
CA ASP A 123 -4.10 -9.09 10.81
C ASP A 123 -4.19 -8.11 11.99
N ALA A 124 -3.90 -8.58 13.20
CA ALA A 124 -3.84 -7.75 14.40
C ALA A 124 -2.74 -6.69 14.31
N VAL A 125 -1.55 -7.03 13.80
CA VAL A 125 -0.44 -6.08 13.61
C VAL A 125 -0.82 -4.97 12.65
N TRP A 126 -1.39 -5.30 11.49
CA TRP A 126 -1.84 -4.32 10.51
C TRP A 126 -2.96 -3.43 11.06
N ALA A 127 -3.95 -4.02 11.74
CA ALA A 127 -5.04 -3.27 12.35
C ALA A 127 -4.54 -2.28 13.42
N GLN A 128 -3.64 -2.72 14.29
CA GLN A 128 -3.00 -1.91 15.33
C GLN A 128 -2.22 -0.75 14.72
N ALA A 129 -1.33 -1.03 13.75
CA ALA A 129 -0.43 -0.04 13.18
C ALA A 129 -1.19 1.02 12.37
N LEU A 130 -2.11 0.61 11.49
CA LEU A 130 -2.95 1.55 10.74
C LEU A 130 -3.87 2.33 11.67
N GLY A 131 -4.46 1.66 12.67
CA GLY A 131 -5.32 2.31 13.66
C GLY A 131 -4.57 3.39 14.45
N ALA A 132 -3.37 3.08 14.95
CA ALA A 132 -2.55 4.03 15.70
C ALA A 132 -2.11 5.22 14.84
N MET A 133 -1.66 4.98 13.61
CA MET A 133 -1.27 6.04 12.67
C MET A 133 -2.43 6.98 12.38
N LEU A 134 -3.59 6.44 12.02
CA LEU A 134 -4.77 7.24 11.66
C LEU A 134 -5.34 7.98 12.88
N ALA A 135 -5.33 7.35 14.07
CA ALA A 135 -5.75 8.00 15.30
C ALA A 135 -4.82 9.16 15.69
N GLY A 136 -3.50 9.01 15.49
CA GLY A 136 -2.52 10.07 15.74
C GLY A 136 -2.59 11.25 14.76
N LEU A 137 -3.34 11.09 13.67
CA LEU A 137 -3.61 12.12 12.67
C LEU A 137 -4.97 12.80 12.87
N ALA A 138 -5.81 12.30 13.77
CA ALA A 138 -7.14 12.86 14.00
C ALA A 138 -7.04 14.27 14.61
N PRO A 139 -8.02 15.15 14.35
CA PRO A 139 -8.12 16.43 15.06
C PRO A 139 -8.36 16.22 16.57
N ASP A 140 -7.94 17.19 17.37
CA ASP A 140 -8.13 17.23 18.83
C ASP A 140 -9.61 17.26 19.25
#